data_AF-A0A2S4HGG5-F1
#
_entry.id   AF-A0A2S4HGG5-F1
#
_cell.length_a   1.000
_cell.length_b   1.000
_cell.length_c   1.000
_cell.angle_alpha   90.00
_cell.angle_beta   90.00
_cell.angle_gamma   90.00
#
_symmetry.space_group_name_H-M   'P 1'
#
loop_
_entity.id
_entity.type
_entity.pdbx_description
1 polymer ?
#
loop_
_entity_poly.entity_id
_entity_poly.type
_entity_poly.pdbx_seq_one_letter_code
_entity_poly.pdbx_strand_id
1 'polypeptide(L)'
;MPRLLITGCGDSMRWYAGLVGQCVPYLADVGTEYKSREPSGFVNFVQYADAVVLADGEDPALACIAELAAQLEAEANDFERRARIHRYGAADLRRTLGNFGGVA
;
A
#
# COMPACT_ATOMS: atom_id res chain seq x y z
N MET A 1 21.43 3.89 -0.27
CA MET A 1 21.54 3.47 -1.68
C MET A 1 20.24 2.84 -2.16
N PRO A 2 19.86 2.99 -3.43
CA PRO A 2 18.70 2.31 -4.02
C PRO A 2 18.84 0.79 -3.93
N ARG A 3 17.69 0.10 -3.90
CA ARG A 3 17.60 -1.36 -3.71
C ARG A 3 16.58 -1.94 -4.68
N LEU A 4 16.64 -3.25 -4.89
CA LEU A 4 15.61 -4.00 -5.58
C LEU A 4 14.78 -4.76 -4.55
N LEU A 5 13.48 -4.52 -4.51
CA LEU A 5 12.54 -5.41 -3.84
C LEU A 5 12.24 -6.57 -4.78
N ILE A 6 12.53 -7.80 -4.37
CA ILE A 6 12.13 -8.99 -5.13
C ILE A 6 10.63 -9.23 -4.88
N THR A 7 9.81 -9.08 -5.92
CA THR A 7 8.35 -9.19 -5.82
C THR A 7 7.84 -10.57 -6.20
N GLY A 8 8.64 -11.36 -6.92
CA GLY A 8 8.28 -12.71 -7.33
C GLY A 8 9.46 -13.43 -7.96
N CYS A 9 9.22 -14.69 -8.36
CA CYS A 9 10.17 -15.45 -9.16
C CYS A 9 9.44 -16.59 -9.87
N GLY A 10 9.38 -16.54 -11.20
CA GLY A 10 8.77 -17.60 -12.01
C GLY A 10 9.65 -18.84 -12.23
N ASP A 11 10.95 -18.73 -11.92
CA ASP A 11 11.95 -19.78 -12.13
C ASP A 11 12.72 -20.05 -10.83
N SER A 12 12.43 -21.18 -10.19
CA SER A 12 13.01 -21.55 -8.90
C SER A 12 14.54 -21.77 -8.93
N MET A 13 15.16 -21.84 -10.11
CA MET A 13 16.61 -22.00 -10.24
C MET A 13 17.37 -20.67 -10.17
N ARG A 14 16.67 -19.52 -10.18
CA ARG A 14 17.29 -18.20 -10.05
C ARG A 14 17.86 -18.01 -8.65
N TRP A 15 19.00 -17.31 -8.56
CA TRP A 15 19.71 -17.08 -7.29
C TRP A 15 18.86 -16.33 -6.23
N TYR A 16 17.90 -15.52 -6.70
CA TYR A 16 17.00 -14.74 -5.84
C TYR A 16 15.65 -15.43 -5.58
N ALA A 17 15.44 -16.67 -6.02
CA ALA A 17 14.15 -17.36 -5.86
C ALA A 17 13.70 -17.47 -4.40
N GLY A 18 14.65 -17.65 -3.47
CA GLY A 18 14.38 -17.68 -2.02
C GLY A 18 14.30 -16.29 -1.36
N LEU A 19 14.40 -15.21 -2.13
CA LEU A 19 14.47 -13.83 -1.62
C LEU A 19 13.20 -13.02 -1.92
N VAL A 20 12.11 -13.66 -2.34
CA VAL A 20 10.82 -12.97 -2.55
C VAL A 20 10.38 -12.26 -1.27
N GLY A 21 10.02 -10.98 -1.39
CA GLY A 21 9.70 -10.07 -0.30
C GLY A 21 10.93 -9.40 0.35
N GLN A 22 12.15 -9.74 -0.07
CA GLN A 22 13.39 -9.16 0.47
C GLN A 22 14.01 -8.15 -0.50
N CYS A 23 14.86 -7.29 0.07
CA CYS A 23 15.60 -6.30 -0.70
C CYS A 23 17.03 -6.79 -0.99
N VAL A 24 17.49 -6.59 -2.22
CA VAL A 24 18.89 -6.79 -2.63
C VAL A 24 19.49 -5.49 -3.20
N PRO A 25 20.81 -5.30 -3.21
CA PRO A 25 21.42 -4.08 -3.72
C PRO A 25 21.12 -3.85 -5.21
N TYR A 26 20.71 -2.63 -5.57
CA TYR A 26 20.66 -2.22 -6.98
C TYR A 26 22.03 -1.67 -7.39
N LEU A 27 22.62 -2.20 -8.45
CA LEU A 27 23.92 -1.74 -8.95
C LEU A 27 23.79 -0.96 -10.25
N ALA A 28 23.00 -1.44 -11.20
CA ALA A 28 22.76 -0.80 -12.49
C ALA A 28 21.58 -1.44 -13.24
N ASP A 29 21.07 -0.73 -14.23
CA ASP A 29 20.23 -1.28 -15.29
C ASP A 29 21.13 -1.60 -16.50
N VAL A 30 21.07 -2.84 -17.01
CA VAL A 30 21.86 -3.26 -18.18
C VAL A 30 21.03 -3.39 -19.47
N GLY A 31 19.78 -2.92 -19.47
CA GLY A 31 18.87 -2.88 -20.63
C GLY A 31 18.04 -4.15 -20.83
N THR A 32 18.38 -5.26 -20.16
CA THR A 32 17.60 -6.50 -20.19
C THR A 32 17.20 -7.02 -18.80
N GLU A 33 18.01 -6.72 -17.79
CA GLU A 33 17.84 -7.16 -16.41
C GLU A 33 18.45 -6.10 -15.48
N TYR A 34 18.12 -6.17 -14.19
CA TYR A 34 18.80 -5.38 -13.18
C TYR A 34 20.08 -6.09 -12.72
N LYS A 35 21.18 -5.35 -12.70
CA LYS A 35 22.43 -5.79 -12.08
C LYS A 35 22.34 -5.60 -10.58
N SER A 36 22.64 -6.66 -9.84
CA SER A 36 22.51 -6.75 -8.38
C SER A 36 23.69 -7.49 -7.75
N ARG A 37 23.69 -7.60 -6.42
CA ARG A 37 24.67 -8.37 -5.65
C ARG A 37 23.96 -9.40 -4.78
N GLU A 38 24.36 -10.66 -4.90
CA GLU A 38 23.83 -11.74 -4.07
C GLU A 38 24.46 -11.73 -2.66
N PRO A 39 23.88 -12.46 -1.68
CA PRO A 39 24.38 -12.45 -0.29
C PRO A 39 25.84 -12.88 -0.12
N SER A 40 26.32 -13.78 -0.98
CA SER A 40 27.72 -14.22 -1.09
C SER A 40 28.67 -13.15 -1.62
N GLY A 41 28.15 -12.01 -2.08
CA GLY A 41 28.92 -10.87 -2.55
C GLY A 41 29.19 -10.85 -4.05
N PHE A 42 28.78 -11.87 -4.81
CA PHE A 42 28.95 -11.89 -6.26
C PHE A 42 27.94 -10.98 -6.96
N VAL A 43 28.31 -10.48 -8.14
CA VAL A 43 27.40 -9.72 -8.99
C VAL A 43 26.56 -10.71 -9.79
N ASN A 44 25.24 -10.51 -9.78
CA ASN A 44 24.29 -11.35 -10.50
C ASN A 44 23.12 -10.49 -11.01
N PHE A 45 22.17 -11.08 -11.73
CA PHE A 45 21.12 -10.34 -12.42
C PHE A 45 19.72 -10.75 -11.95
N VAL A 46 18.82 -9.78 -11.90
CA VAL A 46 17.40 -9.95 -11.53
C VAL A 46 16.53 -9.52 -12.69
N GLN A 47 15.56 -10.34 -13.06
CA GLN A 47 14.62 -10.02 -14.13
C GLN A 47 13.75 -8.82 -13.76
N TYR A 48 13.44 -7.96 -14.72
CA TYR A 48 12.58 -6.80 -14.48
C TYR A 48 11.19 -7.19 -13.97
N ALA A 49 10.65 -8.30 -14.46
CA ALA A 49 9.33 -8.77 -14.06
C ALA A 49 9.28 -9.23 -12.58
N ASP A 50 10.44 -9.53 -11.99
CA ASP A 50 10.56 -10.12 -10.66
C ASP A 50 10.97 -9.10 -9.58
N ALA A 51 11.20 -7.83 -9.94
CA ALA A 51 11.67 -6.84 -9.00
C ALA A 51 11.23 -5.40 -9.29
N VAL A 52 11.15 -4.60 -8.23
CA VAL A 52 10.89 -3.17 -8.27
C VAL A 52 12.10 -2.43 -7.70
N VAL A 53 12.52 -1.34 -8.36
CA VAL A 53 13.56 -0.44 -7.85
C VAL A 53 12.95 0.46 -6.78
N LEU A 54 13.53 0.42 -5.58
CA LEU A 54 13.21 1.29 -4.47
C LEU A 54 14.22 2.43 -4.39
N ALA A 55 13.73 3.64 -4.11
CA ALA A 55 14.57 4.80 -3.85
C ALA A 55 15.38 4.62 -2.55
N ASP A 56 16.36 5.49 -2.35
CA ASP A 56 17.15 5.44 -1.13
C ASP A 56 16.30 5.75 0.11
N GLY A 57 16.44 4.93 1.15
CA GLY A 57 15.67 5.05 2.39
C GLY A 57 14.20 4.64 2.27
N GLU A 58 13.73 4.20 1.10
CA GLU A 58 12.37 3.73 0.92
C GLU A 58 12.20 2.36 1.61
N ASP A 59 11.20 2.29 2.50
CA ASP A 59 10.75 1.06 3.14
C ASP A 59 9.39 0.66 2.56
N PRO A 60 9.33 -0.40 1.75
CA PRO A 60 8.10 -0.81 1.08
C PRO A 60 7.03 -1.28 2.08
N ALA A 61 7.43 -1.81 3.24
CA ALA A 61 6.47 -2.19 4.28
C ALA A 61 5.82 -0.93 4.89
N LEU A 62 6.62 0.11 5.13
CA LEU A 62 6.10 1.38 5.63
C LEU A 62 5.16 2.06 4.62
N ALA A 63 5.50 2.02 3.33
CA ALA A 63 4.64 2.54 2.27
C ALA A 63 3.28 1.81 2.22
N CYS A 64 3.28 0.48 2.32
CA CYS A 64 2.05 -0.31 2.36
C CYS A 64 1.21 0.01 3.60
N ILE A 65 1.83 0.14 4.77
CA ILE A 65 1.14 0.53 6.01
C ILE A 65 0.54 1.93 5.88
N ALA A 66 1.24 2.88 5.28
CA ALA A 66 0.74 4.24 5.07
C ALA A 66 -0.47 4.26 4.13
N GLU A 67 -0.45 3.46 3.06
CA GLU A 67 -1.60 3.31 2.16
C GLU A 67 -2.82 2.73 2.88
N LEU A 68 -2.63 1.67 3.66
CA LEU A 68 -3.71 1.08 4.46
C LEU A 68 -4.27 2.07 5.48
N ALA A 69 -3.41 2.83 6.15
CA ALA A 69 -3.83 3.86 7.09
C ALA A 69 -4.72 4.92 6.41
N ALA A 70 -4.33 5.39 5.22
CA ALA A 70 -5.11 6.35 4.44
C ALA A 70 -6.48 5.79 4.02
N GLN A 71 -6.55 4.50 3.65
CA GLN A 71 -7.80 3.82 3.32
C GLN A 71 -8.75 3.76 4.54
N LEU A 72 -8.22 3.35 5.70
CA LEU A 72 -8.99 3.28 6.94
C LEU A 72 -9.50 4.66 7.38
N GLU A 73 -8.68 5.71 7.26
CA GLU A 73 -9.10 7.08 7.53
C GLU A 73 -10.24 7.54 6.59
N ALA A 74 -10.14 7.22 5.30
CA ALA A 74 -11.19 7.54 4.33
C ALA A 74 -12.53 6.85 4.67
N GLU A 75 -12.49 5.58 5.06
CA GLU A 75 -13.66 4.82 5.48
C GLU A 75 -14.29 5.39 6.76
N ALA A 76 -13.47 5.73 7.76
CA ALA A 76 -13.93 6.35 8.99
C ALA A 76 -14.64 7.68 8.72
N ASN A 77 -14.05 8.53 7.87
CA ASN A 77 -14.62 9.81 7.48
C ASN A 77 -15.96 9.66 6.75
N ASP A 78 -16.09 8.68 5.84
CA ASP A 78 -17.36 8.41 5.16
C ASP A 78 -18.44 7.92 6.13
N PHE A 79 -18.07 7.05 7.07
CA PHE A 79 -18.97 6.60 8.13
C PHE A 79 -19.49 7.78 8.96
N GLU A 80 -18.61 8.67 9.42
CA GLU A 80 -18.99 9.86 10.18
C GLU A 80 -19.92 10.78 9.39
N ARG A 81 -19.64 10.97 8.10
CA ARG A 81 -20.49 11.75 7.18
C ARG A 81 -21.90 11.17 7.10
N ARG A 82 -22.04 9.85 6.92
CA ARG A 82 -23.34 9.17 6.89
C ARG A 82 -24.07 9.31 8.21
N ALA A 83 -23.39 9.08 9.33
CA ALA A 83 -23.96 9.23 10.67
C ALA A 83 -24.48 10.66 10.93
N ARG A 84 -23.78 11.68 10.42
CA ARG A 84 -24.21 13.08 10.50
C ARG A 84 -25.51 13.32 9.72
N ILE A 85 -25.61 12.81 8.49
CA ILE A 85 -26.84 12.91 7.68
C ILE A 85 -28.02 12.26 8.41
N HIS A 86 -27.86 11.06 8.93
CA HIS A 86 -28.92 10.37 9.67
C HIS A 86 -29.35 11.13 10.93
N ARG A 87 -28.39 11.70 11.69
CA ARG A 87 -28.70 12.52 12.86
C ARG A 87 -29.52 13.76 12.50
N TYR A 88 -29.16 14.46 11.44
CA TYR A 88 -29.94 15.61 10.97
C TYR A 88 -31.34 15.20 10.52
N GLY A 89 -31.46 14.14 9.72
CA GLY A 89 -32.76 13.63 9.29
C GLY A 89 -33.67 13.26 10.48
N ALA A 90 -33.13 12.56 11.49
CA ALA A 90 -33.87 12.22 12.70
C ALA A 90 -34.30 13.46 13.51
N ALA A 91 -33.43 14.47 13.62
CA ALA A 91 -33.75 15.71 14.31
C ALA A 91 -34.86 16.50 13.59
N ASP A 92 -34.82 16.54 12.25
CA ASP A 92 -35.84 17.21 11.46
C ASP A 92 -37.21 16.52 11.55
N LEU A 93 -37.22 15.18 11.48
CA LEU A 93 -38.45 14.40 11.71
C LEU A 93 -39.03 14.65 13.10
N ARG A 94 -38.21 14.68 14.15
CA ARG A 94 -38.68 14.99 15.52
C ARG A 94 -39.29 16.38 15.62
N ARG A 95 -38.69 17.38 14.97
CA ARG A 95 -39.24 18.75 14.92
C ARG A 95 -40.61 18.75 14.22
N THR A 96 -40.70 18.09 13.08
CA THR A 96 -41.95 17.95 12.32
C THR A 96 -43.03 17.28 13.15
N LEU A 97 -42.72 16.19 13.84
CA LEU A 97 -43.66 15.52 14.76
C LEU A 97 -44.12 16.44 15.90
N GLY A 98 -43.21 17.22 16.49
CA GLY A 98 -43.55 18.20 17.53
C GLY A 98 -44.54 19.28 17.05
N ASN A 99 -44.40 19.74 15.80
CA ASN A 99 -45.33 20.69 15.20
C ASN A 99 -46.75 20.11 15.04
N PHE A 100 -46.87 18.80 14.79
CA PHE A 100 -48.18 18.13 14.76
C PHE A 100 -48.77 17.90 16.15
N GLY A 101 -47.93 17.67 17.17
CA GLY A 101 -48.36 17.46 18.56
C GLY A 101 -48.76 18.73 19.32
N GLY A 102 -48.40 19.93 18.82
CA GLY A 102 -48.80 21.23 19.36
C GLY A 102 -50.15 21.76 18.84
N VAL A 103 -50.88 20.96 18.05
CA VAL A 103 -52.23 21.27 17.55
C VAL A 103 -53.23 20.46 18.37
N ALA A 104 -53.41 20.84 19.63
CA ALA A 104 -54.49 20.38 20.50
C ALA A 104 -54.97 21.55 21.37
#